data_AF-A0AAW4P9Z6-F1
#
_entry.id   AF-A0AAW4P9Z6-F1
#
_cell.length_a   1.000
_cell.length_b   1.000
_cell.length_c   1.000
_cell.angle_alpha   90.00
_cell.angle_beta   90.00
_cell.angle_gamma   90.00
#
_symmetry.space_group_name_H-M   'P 1'
#
loop_
_entity.id
_entity.type
_entity.pdbx_description
1 polymer ?
#
loop_
_entity_poly.entity_id
_entity_poly.type
_entity_poly.pdbx_seq_one_letter_code
_entity_poly.pdbx_strand_id
1 'polypeptide(L)'
;MTNRPELNTEGNYVAGLAAVALFVVLGAVFIGVSFPTPTGFGEGAAITKSLGAAMFDIAPGAIMGDGETAVPAEGFLVAFILIGVVLDAALDGAVMLAKREDAGENVGPDIDDAADEATVAADGGEAVETGGDDA
;
A
#
# COMPACT_ATOMS: atom_id res chain seq x y z
N MET A 1 25.68 -31.74 20.65
CA MET A 1 26.10 -30.87 21.77
C MET A 1 25.70 -29.46 21.39
N THR A 2 24.73 -28.88 22.08
CA THR A 2 24.25 -27.52 21.78
C THR A 2 24.77 -26.60 22.88
N ASN A 3 25.69 -25.71 22.52
CA ASN A 3 26.24 -24.74 23.46
C ASN A 3 25.13 -23.80 23.93
N ARG A 4 25.05 -23.62 25.25
CA ARG A 4 24.06 -22.76 25.89
C ARG A 4 24.44 -21.29 25.60
N PRO A 5 23.51 -20.42 25.16
CA PRO A 5 23.82 -19.02 24.96
C PRO A 5 24.13 -18.36 26.31
N GLU A 6 25.34 -17.86 26.47
CA GLU A 6 25.78 -17.11 27.64
C GLU A 6 25.56 -15.61 27.37
N LEU A 7 25.01 -14.90 28.37
CA LEU A 7 24.80 -13.46 28.27
C LEU A 7 26.16 -12.77 28.34
N ASN A 8 26.46 -11.93 27.35
CA ASN A 8 27.68 -11.14 27.34
C ASN A 8 27.62 -10.06 28.45
N THR A 9 28.10 -10.43 29.63
CA THR A 9 28.17 -9.57 30.81
C THR A 9 29.37 -8.62 30.82
N GLU A 10 30.25 -8.69 29.81
CA GLU A 10 31.36 -7.76 29.62
C GLU A 10 30.85 -6.48 28.93
N GLY A 11 29.94 -5.78 29.60
CA GLY A 11 29.41 -4.50 29.11
C GLY A 11 30.49 -3.43 29.07
N ASN A 12 30.64 -2.74 27.94
CA ASN A 12 31.56 -1.62 27.81
C ASN A 12 30.98 -0.36 28.51
N TYR A 13 31.39 -0.11 29.75
CA TYR A 13 30.98 1.08 30.52
C TYR A 13 31.32 2.41 29.84
N VAL A 14 32.37 2.44 29.01
CA VAL A 14 32.74 3.64 28.22
C VAL A 14 31.67 3.94 27.18
N ALA A 15 31.12 2.91 26.53
CA ALA A 15 30.03 3.07 25.56
C ALA A 15 28.75 3.58 26.25
N GLY A 16 28.44 3.06 27.44
CA GLY A 16 27.31 3.54 28.24
C GLY A 16 27.46 5.01 28.64
N LEU A 17 28.64 5.42 29.11
CA LEU A 17 28.92 6.82 29.45
C LEU A 17 28.85 7.73 28.23
N ALA A 18 29.37 7.28 27.08
CA ALA A 18 29.29 8.03 25.83
C ALA A 18 27.84 8.24 25.37
N ALA A 19 26.97 7.24 25.53
CA ALA A 19 25.55 7.36 25.22
C ALA A 19 24.84 8.38 26.11
N VAL A 20 25.14 8.39 27.41
CA VAL A 20 24.60 9.40 28.35
C VAL A 20 25.08 10.80 27.97
N ALA A 21 26.36 10.96 27.64
CA ALA A 21 26.91 12.24 27.19
C ALA A 21 26.21 12.73 25.91
N LEU A 22 26.02 11.86 24.92
CA LEU A 22 25.30 12.18 23.69
C LEU A 22 23.84 12.58 23.97
N PHE A 23 23.16 11.87 24.87
CA PHE A 23 21.79 12.20 25.27
C PHE A 23 21.70 13.61 25.87
N VAL A 24 22.63 13.97 26.77
CA VAL A 24 22.68 15.31 27.37
C VAL A 24 22.93 16.38 26.29
N VAL A 25 23.84 16.12 25.34
CA VAL A 25 24.10 17.04 24.22
C VAL A 25 22.84 17.25 23.38
N LEU A 26 22.16 16.18 22.98
CA LEU A 26 20.92 16.28 22.20
C LEU A 26 19.81 17.01 22.99
N GLY A 27 19.67 16.71 24.28
CA GLY A 27 18.73 17.41 25.15
C GLY A 27 19.02 18.91 25.24
N ALA A 28 20.30 19.28 25.42
CA ALA A 28 20.72 20.68 25.42
C ALA A 28 20.44 21.38 24.08
N VAL A 29 20.68 20.70 22.96
CA VAL A 29 20.34 21.20 21.62
C VAL A 29 18.84 21.41 21.50
N PHE A 30 18.01 20.41 21.83
CA PHE A 30 16.55 20.51 21.69
C PHE A 30 15.91 21.57 22.59
N ILE A 31 16.48 21.84 23.77
CA ILE A 31 16.05 22.95 24.63
C ILE A 31 16.53 24.29 24.08
N GLY A 32 17.71 24.33 23.45
CA GLY A 32 18.33 25.54 22.93
C GLY A 32 17.87 25.95 21.54
N VAL A 33 17.24 25.06 20.76
CA VAL A 33 16.71 25.42 19.45
C VAL A 33 15.43 26.23 19.60
N SER A 34 15.38 27.40 18.98
CA SER A 34 14.15 28.12 18.72
C SER A 34 13.77 27.94 17.26
N PHE A 35 12.55 27.47 17.00
CA PHE A 35 12.01 27.53 15.65
C PHE A 35 11.52 28.96 15.38
N PRO A 36 11.80 29.53 14.20
CA PRO A 36 11.14 30.76 13.77
C PRO A 36 9.63 30.53 13.67
N THR A 37 8.85 31.61 13.64
CA THR A 37 7.40 31.52 13.43
C THR A 37 7.12 30.64 12.20
N PRO A 38 6.27 29.61 12.32
CA PRO A 38 6.00 28.72 11.20
C PRO A 38 5.52 29.51 9.99
N THR A 39 6.30 29.51 8.91
CA THR A 39 5.88 29.97 7.58
C THR A 39 5.03 28.89 6.92
N GLY A 40 3.96 28.50 7.62
CA GLY A 40 2.97 27.54 7.11
C GLY A 40 1.90 28.26 6.29
N PHE A 41 0.90 27.49 5.88
CA PHE A 41 -0.33 28.06 5.34
C PHE A 41 -1.11 28.74 6.47
N GLY A 42 -1.81 29.84 6.15
CA GLY A 42 -2.58 30.61 7.13
C GLY A 42 -3.68 29.79 7.80
N GLU A 43 -4.29 30.36 8.85
CA GLU A 43 -5.43 29.74 9.53
C GLU A 43 -6.57 29.49 8.53
N GLY A 44 -7.20 28.31 8.62
CA GLY A 44 -8.28 27.89 7.71
C GLY A 44 -7.83 27.37 6.35
N ALA A 45 -6.51 27.25 6.08
CA ALA A 45 -6.03 26.75 4.79
C ALA A 45 -6.40 25.27 4.57
N ALA A 46 -7.32 25.01 3.63
CA ALA A 46 -7.81 23.67 3.34
C ALA A 46 -6.88 22.97 2.33
N ILE A 47 -5.74 22.47 2.81
CA ILE A 47 -4.68 21.89 1.95
C ILE A 47 -5.17 20.71 1.14
N THR A 48 -5.77 19.71 1.79
CA THR A 48 -6.28 18.50 1.13
C THR A 48 -7.33 18.84 0.08
N LYS A 49 -8.20 19.81 0.37
CA LYS A 49 -9.25 20.25 -0.55
C LYS A 49 -8.68 21.02 -1.73
N SER A 50 -7.72 21.91 -1.48
CA SER A 50 -6.99 22.66 -2.52
C SER A 50 -6.21 21.71 -3.43
N LEU A 51 -5.61 20.67 -2.86
CA LEU A 51 -4.94 19.60 -3.62
C LEU A 51 -5.94 18.82 -4.47
N GLY A 52 -7.08 18.43 -3.91
CA GLY A 52 -8.14 17.76 -4.67
C GLY A 52 -8.67 18.61 -5.83
N ALA A 53 -8.87 19.91 -5.60
CA ALA A 53 -9.21 20.86 -6.66
C ALA A 53 -8.16 20.91 -7.76
N ALA A 54 -6.88 21.01 -7.39
CA ALA A 54 -5.76 21.02 -8.33
C ALA A 54 -5.64 19.71 -9.14
N MET A 55 -5.89 18.56 -8.52
CA MET A 55 -5.86 17.25 -9.20
C MET A 55 -6.89 17.13 -10.33
N PHE A 56 -8.04 17.79 -10.20
CA PHE A 56 -9.13 17.72 -11.18
C PHE A 56 -9.31 19.01 -12.00
N ASP A 57 -8.35 19.95 -11.91
CA ASP A 57 -8.42 21.26 -12.57
C ASP A 57 -9.69 22.04 -12.24
N ILE A 58 -10.13 21.95 -10.99
CA ILE A 58 -11.30 22.64 -10.45
C ILE A 58 -10.82 23.93 -9.78
N ALA A 59 -11.55 25.03 -10.00
CA ALA A 59 -11.30 26.27 -9.26
C ALA A 59 -11.40 26.01 -7.74
N PRO A 60 -10.35 26.24 -6.94
CA PRO A 60 -10.34 25.85 -5.53
C PRO A 60 -11.49 26.44 -4.73
N GLY A 61 -11.84 27.70 -4.99
CA GLY A 61 -12.97 28.39 -4.33
C GLY A 61 -14.35 27.77 -4.59
N ALA A 62 -14.51 26.94 -5.63
CA ALA A 62 -15.78 26.30 -5.95
C ALA A 62 -16.17 25.18 -4.97
N ILE A 63 -15.20 24.65 -4.22
CA ILE A 63 -15.44 23.54 -3.31
C ILE A 63 -15.17 23.89 -1.84
N MET A 64 -14.73 25.12 -1.51
CA MET A 64 -14.46 25.54 -0.12
C MET A 64 -15.74 25.71 0.70
N GLY A 65 -15.67 25.37 1.98
CA GLY A 65 -16.70 25.62 2.99
C GLY A 65 -16.47 26.93 3.76
N ASP A 66 -17.39 27.26 4.66
CA ASP A 66 -17.29 28.47 5.48
C ASP A 66 -16.05 28.44 6.38
N GLY A 67 -15.25 29.51 6.33
CA GLY A 67 -14.01 29.62 7.10
C GLY A 67 -12.80 28.91 6.48
N GLU A 68 -12.96 28.24 5.34
CA GLU A 68 -11.85 27.63 4.60
C GLU A 68 -11.23 28.62 3.62
N THR A 69 -9.90 28.64 3.55
CA THR A 69 -9.13 29.39 2.57
C THR A 69 -8.48 28.44 1.57
N ALA A 70 -8.66 28.75 0.30
CA ALA A 70 -8.02 28.03 -0.79
C ALA A 70 -6.54 28.35 -0.86
N VAL A 71 -5.72 27.33 -1.09
CA VAL A 71 -4.29 27.49 -1.38
C VAL A 71 -4.09 27.46 -2.90
N PRO A 72 -3.44 28.48 -3.49
CA PRO A 72 -3.11 28.47 -4.91
C PRO A 72 -2.20 27.29 -5.28
N ALA A 73 -2.58 26.57 -6.32
CA ALA A 73 -1.80 25.47 -6.89
C ALA A 73 -2.07 25.37 -8.40
N GLU A 74 -1.09 24.85 -9.13
CA GLU A 74 -1.24 24.53 -10.56
C GLU A 74 -2.10 23.28 -10.74
N GLY A 75 -2.79 23.18 -11.88
CA GLY A 75 -3.58 22.01 -12.23
C GLY A 75 -2.70 20.79 -12.54
N PHE A 76 -3.08 19.62 -12.01
CA PHE A 76 -2.38 18.35 -12.21
C PHE A 76 -3.21 17.31 -12.96
N LEU A 77 -4.32 17.72 -13.59
CA LEU A 77 -5.26 16.79 -14.25
C LEU A 77 -4.57 15.89 -15.28
N VAL A 78 -3.69 16.44 -16.11
CA VAL A 78 -2.95 15.65 -17.11
C VAL A 78 -2.06 14.61 -16.43
N ALA A 79 -1.33 15.00 -15.38
CA ALA A 79 -0.47 14.07 -14.65
C ALA A 79 -1.28 12.97 -13.96
N PHE A 80 -2.43 13.32 -13.37
CA PHE A 80 -3.34 12.36 -12.74
C PHE A 80 -3.84 11.30 -13.74
N ILE A 81 -4.27 11.72 -14.92
CA ILE A 81 -4.74 10.80 -15.97
C ILE A 81 -3.60 9.94 -16.51
N LEU A 82 -2.42 10.52 -16.73
CA LEU A 82 -1.25 9.77 -17.18
C LEU A 82 -0.83 8.69 -16.17
N ILE A 83 -0.86 8.99 -14.87
CA ILE A 83 -0.60 7.99 -13.83
C ILE A 83 -1.61 6.85 -13.94
N GLY A 84 -2.90 7.14 -14.14
CA GLY A 84 -3.93 6.11 -14.34
C GLY A 84 -3.62 5.20 -15.52
N VAL A 85 -3.33 5.77 -16.70
CA VAL A 85 -2.98 5.01 -17.91
C VAL A 85 -1.73 4.17 -17.72
N VAL A 86 -0.70 4.72 -17.06
CA VAL A 86 0.55 3.98 -16.80
C VAL A 86 0.32 2.84 -15.81
N LEU A 87 -0.48 3.05 -14.76
CA LEU A 87 -0.79 2.01 -13.79
C LEU A 87 -1.62 0.88 -14.42
N ASP A 88 -2.56 1.20 -15.30
CA ASP A 88 -3.37 0.23 -16.05
C ASP A 88 -2.48 -0.65 -16.94
N ALA A 89 -1.66 -0.03 -17.78
CA ALA A 89 -0.71 -0.75 -18.64
C ALA A 89 0.33 -1.55 -17.84
N ALA A 90 0.77 -1.04 -16.69
CA ALA A 90 1.70 -1.73 -15.80
C ALA A 90 1.05 -2.94 -15.14
N LEU A 91 -0.23 -2.85 -14.75
CA LEU A 91 -0.99 -3.97 -14.19
C LEU A 91 -1.19 -5.05 -15.25
N ASP A 92 -1.65 -4.68 -16.45
CA ASP A 92 -1.82 -5.61 -17.58
C ASP A 92 -0.50 -6.28 -17.94
N GLY A 93 0.59 -5.51 -18.00
CA GLY A 93 1.93 -6.02 -18.23
C GLY A 93 2.39 -6.99 -17.13
N ALA A 94 2.16 -6.65 -15.86
CA ALA A 94 2.50 -7.51 -14.73
C ALA A 94 1.71 -8.81 -14.75
N VAL A 95 0.41 -8.77 -15.08
CA VAL A 95 -0.44 -9.95 -15.20
C VAL A 95 0.01 -10.82 -16.38
N MET A 96 0.28 -10.22 -17.55
CA MET A 96 0.81 -10.94 -18.72
C MET A 96 2.14 -11.64 -18.40
N LEU A 97 3.05 -10.96 -17.70
CA LEU A 97 4.34 -11.52 -17.28
C LEU A 97 4.22 -12.59 -16.19
N ALA A 98 3.19 -12.51 -15.35
CA ALA A 98 2.93 -13.48 -14.29
C ALA A 98 2.31 -14.78 -14.82
N LYS A 99 1.63 -14.73 -15.97
CA LYS A 99 1.10 -15.93 -16.62
C LYS A 99 2.27 -16.81 -17.05
N ARG A 100 2.28 -18.05 -16.55
CA ARG A 100 3.22 -19.08 -16.95
C ARG A 100 2.54 -19.99 -17.95
N GLU A 101 3.20 -20.22 -19.09
CA GLU A 101 2.77 -21.21 -20.06
C GLU A 101 3.58 -22.51 -19.84
N ASP A 102 2.91 -23.65 -19.82
CA ASP A 102 3.55 -24.97 -19.90
C ASP A 102 2.97 -25.74 -21.10
N ALA A 103 3.84 -26.24 -21.97
CA ALA A 103 3.47 -26.94 -23.21
C ALA A 103 2.47 -26.21 -24.14
N GLY A 104 2.37 -24.88 -24.07
CA GLY A 104 1.42 -24.08 -24.87
C GLY A 104 0.05 -23.89 -24.21
N GLU A 105 -0.11 -24.36 -22.97
CA GLU A 105 -1.30 -24.16 -22.14
C GLU A 105 -0.99 -23.19 -21.00
N ASN A 106 -1.93 -22.30 -20.68
CA ASN A 106 -1.75 -21.34 -19.58
C ASN A 106 -1.86 -22.08 -18.24
N VAL A 107 -0.74 -22.20 -17.51
CA VAL A 107 -0.70 -22.78 -16.16
C VAL A 107 -0.70 -21.63 -15.15
N GLY A 108 -1.87 -21.00 -15.01
CA GLY A 108 -2.12 -19.91 -14.08
C GLY A 108 -3.45 -20.11 -13.34
N PRO A 109 -3.78 -19.25 -12.36
CA PRO A 109 -5.04 -19.32 -11.64
C PRO A 109 -6.20 -18.78 -12.51
N ASP A 110 -6.46 -19.41 -13.66
CA ASP A 110 -7.69 -19.14 -14.41
C ASP A 110 -8.86 -19.72 -13.61
N ILE A 111 -9.85 -18.87 -13.33
CA ILE A 111 -11.15 -19.24 -12.75
C ILE A 111 -12.06 -19.79 -13.87
N ASP A 112 -11.48 -20.42 -14.90
CA ASP A 112 -12.22 -20.89 -16.09
C ASP A 112 -12.52 -22.40 -16.05
N ASP A 113 -11.98 -23.15 -15.07
CA ASP A 113 -12.32 -24.57 -14.84
C ASP A 113 -13.56 -24.79 -13.95
N ALA A 114 -14.38 -23.76 -13.75
CA ALA A 114 -15.59 -23.85 -12.94
C ALA A 114 -16.87 -23.93 -13.80
N ALA A 115 -16.92 -24.79 -14.82
CA ALA A 115 -18.21 -25.14 -15.45
C ALA A 115 -18.27 -26.46 -16.24
N ASP A 116 -17.28 -27.35 -16.17
CA ASP A 116 -17.48 -28.72 -16.68
C ASP A 116 -18.18 -29.57 -15.59
N GLU A 117 -19.49 -29.69 -15.75
CA GLU A 117 -20.47 -30.54 -15.06
C GLU A 117 -20.05 -31.24 -13.76
N ALA A 118 -19.96 -30.49 -12.65
CA ALA A 118 -20.11 -31.10 -11.33
C ALA A 118 -21.61 -31.17 -10.99
N THR A 119 -22.26 -32.30 -11.31
CA THR A 119 -23.54 -32.65 -10.68
C THR A 119 -23.30 -32.89 -9.19
N VAL A 120 -23.44 -31.85 -8.38
CA VAL A 120 -23.30 -31.97 -6.92
C VAL A 120 -24.57 -32.63 -6.37
N ALA A 121 -24.50 -33.94 -6.12
CA ALA A 121 -25.52 -34.66 -5.36
C ALA A 121 -25.44 -34.24 -3.88
N ALA A 122 -26.47 -33.53 -3.41
CA ALA A 122 -26.55 -33.01 -2.04
C ALA A 122 -27.38 -33.93 -1.13
N ASP A 123 -27.10 -35.23 -1.08
CA ASP A 123 -27.70 -36.11 -0.04
C ASP A 123 -26.90 -37.37 0.31
N GLY A 124 -25.61 -37.47 0.02
CA GLY A 124 -24.75 -38.52 0.61
C GLY A 124 -25.15 -39.99 0.33
N GLY A 125 -25.86 -40.29 -0.76
CA GLY A 125 -26.06 -41.66 -1.24
C GLY A 125 -24.88 -42.17 -2.09
N GLU A 126 -24.50 -43.44 -1.93
CA GLU A 126 -23.48 -44.08 -2.79
C GLU A 126 -23.90 -44.04 -4.26
N ALA A 127 -22.93 -43.76 -5.14
CA ALA A 127 -23.12 -43.76 -6.58
C ALA A 127 -23.57 -45.15 -7.04
N VAL A 128 -24.82 -45.24 -7.49
CA VAL A 128 -25.31 -46.42 -8.20
C VAL A 128 -24.62 -46.44 -9.55
N GLU A 129 -23.71 -47.40 -9.74
CA GLU A 129 -23.32 -47.80 -11.10
C GLU A 129 -24.56 -48.34 -11.79
N THR A 130 -25.13 -47.54 -12.69
CA THR A 130 -26.09 -48.04 -13.67
C THR A 130 -25.30 -48.88 -14.66
N GLY A 131 -25.18 -50.16 -14.32
CA GLY A 131 -24.72 -51.19 -15.24
C GLY A 131 -25.50 -51.09 -16.54
N GLY A 132 -24.76 -51.09 -17.65
CA GLY A 132 -25.35 -51.45 -18.92
C GLY A 132 -25.78 -52.91 -18.86
N ASP A 133 -27.01 -53.19 -19.28
CA ASP A 133 -27.37 -54.42 -19.98
C ASP A 133 -28.71 -54.25 -20.73
N ASP A 134 -28.60 -54.44 -22.04
CA ASP A 134 -29.53 -55.10 -22.98
C ASP A 134 -31.00 -54.66 -23.15
N ALA A 135 -31.30 -54.11 -24.34
CA ALA A 135 -32.04 -54.78 -25.43
C ALA A 135 -32.14 -53.92 -26.71
#